data_AF-A0A1C5C248-F1
#
_entry.id   AF-A0A1C5C248-F1
#
_cell.length_a   1.000
_cell.length_b   1.000
_cell.length_c   1.000
_cell.angle_alpha   90.00
_cell.angle_beta   90.00
_cell.angle_gamma   90.00
#
_symmetry.space_group_name_H-M   'P 1'
#
loop_
_entity.id
_entity.type
_entity.pdbx_description
1 polymer ?
#
loop_
_entity_poly.entity_id
_entity_poly.type
_entity_poly.pdbx_seq_one_letter_code
_entity_poly.pdbx_strand_id
1 'polypeptide(L)'
;MSDFDAIDSLLDAVGPEAELPPCQVRRELRERARLSKAQVARALGVSPSTLSGWESSRDPAGEIRTKYAYLLDGLNTKLATDTETTAAPVTKQPLTSGTAVTVTPSSSPAPGQDEDGDDVELLVVPEPCVLCGCPAGQRVAGFAQHLTPADCRPTAAKAPAAAPARPAEQSTAQTPKVPLRTARPARATERSKGPARRAFQEPSGPVDLIREAVQGALAEHRGDVDAATAALVKRAIPDAMRLLDEARKGARYDVIAHPWIPDILMLSLISMSSGILIVMPCVRC
;
A
#
# COMPACT_ATOMS: atom_id res chain seq x y z
N MET A 1 -25.11 31.51 -5.06
CA MET A 1 -23.97 31.47 -6.01
C MET A 1 -24.60 31.64 -7.38
N SER A 2 -24.32 32.77 -8.06
CA SER A 2 -24.96 33.13 -9.33
C SER A 2 -24.36 32.31 -10.47
N ASP A 3 -25.12 32.10 -11.55
CA ASP A 3 -24.63 31.40 -12.74
C ASP A 3 -23.37 32.07 -13.33
N PHE A 4 -23.22 33.38 -13.14
CA PHE A 4 -22.01 34.13 -13.48
C PHE A 4 -20.78 33.70 -12.67
N ASP A 5 -20.92 33.36 -11.39
CA ASP A 5 -19.83 32.86 -10.54
C ASP A 5 -19.33 31.48 -11.01
N ALA A 6 -20.26 30.66 -11.54
CA ALA A 6 -19.92 29.40 -12.19
C ALA A 6 -19.24 29.60 -13.55
N ILE A 7 -19.66 30.60 -14.33
CA ILE A 7 -19.01 30.96 -15.60
C ILE A 7 -17.62 31.54 -15.35
N ASP A 8 -17.45 32.42 -14.37
CA ASP A 8 -16.15 33.00 -14.00
C ASP A 8 -15.20 31.91 -13.47
N SER A 9 -15.71 30.96 -12.67
CA SER A 9 -14.93 29.77 -12.27
C SER A 9 -14.50 28.89 -13.46
N LEU A 10 -15.32 28.80 -14.51
CA LEU A 10 -14.96 28.08 -15.73
C LEU A 10 -13.94 28.85 -16.57
N LEU A 11 -14.03 30.18 -16.64
CA LEU A 11 -13.09 31.01 -17.37
C LEU A 11 -11.71 31.06 -16.69
N ASP A 12 -11.68 31.13 -15.36
CA ASP A 12 -10.43 31.01 -14.57
C ASP A 12 -9.77 29.64 -14.77
N ALA A 13 -10.56 28.58 -14.97
CA ALA A 13 -10.03 27.24 -15.28
C ALA A 13 -9.44 27.12 -16.71
N VAL A 14 -9.72 28.06 -17.61
CA VAL A 14 -9.16 28.12 -18.98
C VAL A 14 -7.99 29.12 -19.07
N GLY A 15 -7.42 29.51 -17.92
CA GLY A 15 -6.17 30.28 -17.89
C GLY A 15 -5.01 29.59 -18.62
N PRO A 16 -3.96 30.33 -19.02
CA PRO A 16 -2.80 29.77 -19.71
C PRO A 16 -2.09 28.76 -18.81
N GLU A 17 -2.38 27.50 -19.07
CA GLU A 17 -1.82 26.37 -18.34
C GLU A 17 -0.33 26.24 -18.69
N ALA A 18 0.54 26.25 -17.68
CA ALA A 18 1.98 26.26 -17.89
C ALA A 18 2.41 25.14 -18.85
N GLU A 19 3.11 25.50 -19.94
CA GLU A 19 3.59 24.51 -20.90
C GLU A 19 4.56 23.55 -20.22
N LEU A 20 4.26 22.26 -20.30
CA LEU A 20 5.10 21.22 -19.75
C LEU A 20 5.89 20.55 -20.88
N PRO A 21 7.19 20.29 -20.67
CA PRO A 21 7.97 19.47 -21.59
C PRO A 21 7.33 18.09 -21.82
N PRO A 22 7.67 17.37 -22.90
CA PRO A 22 7.21 15.98 -23.11
C PRO A 22 7.58 15.06 -21.94
N CYS A 23 6.79 14.02 -21.69
CA CYS A 23 6.93 13.14 -20.53
C CYS A 23 8.36 12.57 -20.32
N GLN A 24 9.03 12.20 -21.42
CA GLN A 24 10.41 11.72 -21.40
C GLN A 24 11.40 12.78 -20.92
N VAL A 25 11.27 14.02 -21.41
CA VAL A 25 12.12 15.15 -21.02
C VAL A 25 11.97 15.46 -19.52
N ARG A 26 10.75 15.33 -18.98
CA ARG A 26 10.50 15.50 -17.54
C ARG A 26 11.29 14.49 -16.70
N ARG A 27 11.27 13.22 -17.11
CA ARG A 27 12.00 12.13 -16.45
C ARG A 27 13.51 12.36 -16.53
N GLU A 28 14.01 12.71 -17.71
CA GLU A 28 15.43 12.96 -17.94
C GLU A 28 15.95 14.13 -17.11
N LEU A 29 15.22 15.25 -17.04
CA LEU A 29 15.58 16.40 -16.20
C LEU A 29 15.69 16.00 -14.73
N ARG A 30 14.73 15.22 -14.23
CA ARG A 30 14.75 14.71 -12.85
C ARG A 30 15.96 13.81 -12.60
N GLU A 31 16.25 12.89 -13.52
CA GLU A 31 17.35 11.93 -13.37
C GLU A 31 18.72 12.58 -13.49
N ARG A 32 18.90 13.53 -14.41
CA ARG A 32 20.10 14.37 -14.52
C ARG A 32 20.33 15.18 -13.25
N ALA A 33 19.26 15.70 -12.65
CA ALA A 33 19.31 16.39 -11.36
C ALA A 33 19.48 15.45 -10.15
N ARG A 34 19.54 14.12 -10.37
CA ARG A 34 19.65 13.07 -9.33
C ARG A 34 18.53 13.13 -8.29
N LEU A 35 17.35 13.59 -8.69
CA LEU A 35 16.17 13.66 -7.83
C LEU A 35 15.37 12.36 -7.92
N SER A 36 15.03 11.80 -6.75
CA SER A 36 14.11 10.65 -6.71
C SER A 36 12.67 11.08 -6.96
N LYS A 37 11.85 10.20 -7.54
CA LYS A 37 10.40 10.43 -7.69
C LYS A 37 9.74 10.76 -6.35
N ALA A 38 10.13 10.07 -5.28
CA ALA A 38 9.60 10.33 -3.95
C ALA A 38 9.95 11.73 -3.42
N GLN A 39 11.12 12.26 -3.76
CA GLN A 39 11.52 13.60 -3.34
C GLN A 39 10.71 14.69 -4.06
N VAL A 40 10.55 14.57 -5.38
CA VAL A 40 9.74 15.50 -6.17
C VAL A 40 8.28 15.43 -5.74
N ALA A 41 7.74 14.23 -5.54
CA ALA A 41 6.37 14.02 -5.10
C ALA A 41 6.10 14.66 -3.73
N ARG A 42 7.02 14.49 -2.76
CA ARG A 42 6.93 15.14 -1.44
C ARG A 42 6.96 16.66 -1.53
N ALA A 43 7.82 17.23 -2.38
CA ALA A 43 7.92 18.68 -2.56
C ALA A 43 6.64 19.29 -3.17
N LEU A 44 5.96 18.54 -4.03
CA LEU A 44 4.71 18.95 -4.67
C LEU A 44 3.45 18.57 -3.87
N GLY A 45 3.59 17.84 -2.76
CA GLY A 45 2.46 17.38 -1.95
C GLY A 45 1.64 16.26 -2.59
N VAL A 46 2.21 15.48 -3.52
CA VAL A 46 1.53 14.38 -4.22
C VAL A 46 2.17 13.02 -3.92
N SER A 47 1.50 11.94 -4.34
CA SER A 47 2.05 10.58 -4.20
C SER A 47 3.12 10.28 -5.28
N PRO A 48 4.12 9.43 -4.99
CA PRO A 48 5.10 8.99 -5.99
C PRO A 48 4.47 8.27 -7.20
N SER A 49 3.31 7.63 -7.01
CA SER A 49 2.54 6.98 -8.07
C SER A 49 1.90 8.00 -9.00
N THR A 50 1.40 9.11 -8.46
CA THR A 50 0.85 10.22 -9.25
C THR A 50 1.93 10.84 -10.13
N LEU A 51 3.12 11.07 -9.57
CA LEU A 51 4.27 11.56 -10.34
C LEU A 51 4.70 10.57 -11.43
N SER A 52 4.67 9.26 -11.13
CA SER A 52 4.96 8.23 -12.15
C SER A 52 3.96 8.27 -13.30
N GLY A 53 2.67 8.47 -13.02
CA GLY A 53 1.66 8.68 -14.06
C GLY A 53 1.97 9.90 -14.94
N TRP A 54 2.52 10.98 -14.36
CA TRP A 54 2.87 12.18 -15.11
C TRP A 54 4.11 12.06 -16.00
N GLU A 55 5.04 11.19 -15.62
CA GLU A 55 6.26 10.88 -16.39
C GLU A 55 6.00 9.83 -17.48
N SER A 56 4.87 9.14 -17.45
CA SER A 56 4.52 8.10 -18.43
C SER A 56 3.56 8.60 -19.52
N SER A 57 2.43 9.20 -19.15
CA SER A 57 1.37 9.54 -20.14
C SER A 57 0.41 10.65 -19.71
N ARG A 58 0.26 10.89 -18.40
CA ARG A 58 -0.71 11.87 -17.87
C ARG A 58 -0.08 13.25 -17.66
N ASP A 59 -0.91 14.28 -17.60
CA ASP A 59 -0.50 15.62 -17.20
C ASP A 59 -1.08 16.02 -15.84
N PRO A 60 -0.33 16.76 -15.00
CA PRO A 60 -0.91 17.48 -13.88
C PRO A 60 -1.81 18.60 -14.39
N ALA A 61 -2.78 18.98 -13.56
CA ALA A 61 -3.73 20.07 -13.83
C ALA A 61 -3.68 21.11 -12.71
N GLY A 62 -3.96 22.36 -13.08
CA GLY A 62 -4.15 23.48 -12.16
C GLY A 62 -2.87 23.86 -11.42
N GLU A 63 -2.99 24.28 -10.16
CA GLU A 63 -1.88 24.82 -9.37
C GLU A 63 -0.67 23.86 -9.25
N ILE A 64 -0.94 22.56 -9.20
CA ILE A 64 0.10 21.53 -9.14
C ILE A 64 0.92 21.50 -10.43
N ARG A 65 0.28 21.74 -11.58
CA ARG A 65 0.96 21.82 -12.87
C ARG A 65 1.91 23.02 -12.90
N THR A 66 1.48 24.17 -12.41
CA THR A 66 2.33 25.38 -12.33
C THR A 66 3.56 25.15 -11.45
N LYS A 67 3.38 24.54 -10.27
CA LYS A 67 4.50 24.19 -9.37
C LYS A 67 5.47 23.21 -10.01
N TYR A 68 4.94 22.23 -10.73
CA TYR A 68 5.76 21.24 -11.43
C TYR A 68 6.51 21.85 -12.62
N ALA A 69 5.87 22.70 -13.41
CA ALA A 69 6.52 23.45 -14.50
C ALA A 69 7.66 24.32 -13.96
N TYR A 70 7.42 25.05 -12.87
CA TYR A 70 8.44 25.87 -12.21
C TYR A 70 9.65 25.05 -11.75
N LEU A 71 9.42 23.87 -11.17
CA LEU A 71 10.51 22.95 -10.81
C LEU A 71 11.31 22.53 -12.04
N LEU A 72 10.65 22.11 -13.12
CA LEU A 72 11.32 21.63 -14.33
C LEU A 72 12.11 22.73 -15.02
N ASP A 73 11.58 23.95 -15.08
CA ASP A 73 12.28 25.12 -15.62
C ASP A 73 13.52 25.48 -14.79
N GLY A 74 13.39 25.45 -13.45
CA GLY A 74 14.51 25.63 -12.54
C GLY A 74 15.59 24.56 -12.71
N LEU A 75 15.21 23.29 -12.88
CA LEU A 75 16.15 22.20 -13.15
C LEU A 75 16.84 22.38 -14.50
N ASN A 76 16.09 22.75 -15.54
CA ASN A 76 16.65 22.98 -16.86
C ASN A 76 17.66 24.13 -16.85
N THR A 77 17.33 25.23 -16.17
CA THR A 77 18.23 26.38 -15.99
C THR A 77 19.52 25.97 -15.25
N LYS A 78 19.41 25.20 -14.15
CA LYS A 78 20.58 24.75 -13.39
C LYS A 78 21.47 23.79 -14.18
N LEU A 79 20.88 22.83 -14.87
CA LEU A 79 21.61 21.88 -15.70
C LEU A 79 22.27 22.56 -16.92
N ALA A 80 21.65 23.62 -17.47
CA ALA A 80 22.27 24.45 -18.51
C ALA A 80 23.49 25.22 -17.95
N THR A 81 23.37 25.85 -16.77
CA THR A 81 24.49 26.58 -16.15
C THR A 81 25.65 25.68 -15.74
N ASP A 82 25.40 24.43 -15.33
CA ASP A 82 26.44 23.46 -14.99
C ASP A 82 27.19 22.96 -16.25
N THR A 83 26.48 22.88 -17.38
CA THR A 83 27.06 22.54 -18.68
C THR A 83 27.93 23.69 -19.20
N GLU A 84 27.52 24.95 -18.99
CA GLU A 84 28.26 26.15 -19.41
C GLU A 84 29.46 26.46 -18.49
N THR A 85 29.36 26.18 -17.18
CA THR A 85 30.50 26.32 -16.24
C THR A 85 31.63 25.31 -16.52
N THR A 86 31.32 24.22 -17.24
CA THR A 86 32.32 23.25 -17.72
C THR A 86 32.86 23.60 -19.12
N ALA A 87 32.29 24.60 -19.81
CA ALA A 87 32.61 24.91 -21.20
C ALA A 87 33.16 26.33 -21.36
N ALA A 88 34.45 26.50 -21.06
CA ALA A 88 35.26 27.55 -21.71
C ALA A 88 35.76 27.04 -23.09
N PRO A 89 35.92 27.92 -24.10
CA PRO A 89 35.68 27.57 -25.49
C PRO A 89 36.93 27.07 -26.22
N VAL A 90 36.76 26.10 -27.12
CA VAL A 90 37.71 25.89 -28.23
C VAL A 90 36.93 25.89 -29.54
N THR A 91 37.17 26.96 -30.29
CA THR A 91 36.61 27.23 -31.61
C THR A 91 37.28 26.36 -32.68
N LYS A 92 36.47 26.01 -33.71
CA LYS A 92 36.82 25.67 -35.11
C LYS A 92 37.06 24.18 -35.48
N GLN A 93 36.01 23.61 -36.07
CA GLN A 93 35.97 22.62 -37.16
C GLN A 93 36.99 22.89 -38.31
N PRO A 94 37.37 21.93 -39.19
CA PRO A 94 36.41 21.12 -39.99
C PRO A 94 36.78 19.69 -40.47
N LEU A 95 35.72 18.96 -40.82
CA LEU A 95 35.51 17.99 -41.92
C LEU A 95 36.70 17.19 -42.47
N THR A 96 36.60 15.85 -42.45
CA THR A 96 36.93 14.99 -43.61
C THR A 96 36.07 13.72 -43.66
N SER A 97 35.61 13.41 -44.87
CA SER A 97 34.88 12.22 -45.30
C SER A 97 35.65 10.92 -45.07
N GLY A 98 34.92 9.84 -44.80
CA GLY A 98 35.39 8.45 -44.87
C GLY A 98 34.22 7.52 -45.14
N THR A 99 34.20 6.97 -46.36
CA THR A 99 33.09 6.29 -47.04
C THR A 99 32.73 4.90 -46.48
N ALA A 100 31.42 4.61 -46.58
CA ALA A 100 30.70 3.35 -46.80
C ALA A 100 31.36 1.98 -46.46
N VAL A 101 30.64 1.17 -45.67
CA VAL A 101 30.31 -0.20 -46.10
C VAL A 101 28.87 -0.56 -45.70
N THR A 102 28.07 -0.82 -46.73
CA THR A 102 26.74 -1.42 -46.71
C THR A 102 26.80 -2.88 -46.26
N VAL A 103 25.99 -3.27 -45.27
CA VAL A 103 25.44 -4.64 -45.17
C VAL A 103 24.10 -4.62 -44.43
N THR A 104 23.04 -4.71 -45.24
CA THR A 104 21.78 -5.39 -44.93
C THR A 104 21.47 -6.19 -46.21
N PRO A 105 20.90 -7.41 -46.15
CA PRO A 105 19.64 -7.65 -45.44
C PRO A 105 19.55 -9.00 -44.70
N SER A 106 18.53 -9.15 -43.85
CA SER A 106 17.48 -10.18 -44.00
C SER A 106 16.77 -10.49 -42.68
N SER A 107 15.54 -9.97 -42.59
CA SER A 107 14.30 -10.58 -42.09
C SER A 107 14.17 -11.19 -40.67
N SER A 108 13.43 -10.44 -39.83
CA SER A 108 12.26 -10.80 -38.98
C SER A 108 12.37 -11.85 -37.83
N PRO A 109 11.48 -11.82 -36.80
CA PRO A 109 10.28 -10.99 -36.66
C PRO A 109 10.17 -10.15 -35.37
N ALA A 110 9.22 -9.23 -35.42
CA ALA A 110 8.73 -8.37 -34.35
C ALA A 110 8.18 -9.15 -33.15
N PRO A 111 8.27 -8.63 -31.92
CA PRO A 111 7.25 -8.90 -30.91
C PRO A 111 6.06 -7.97 -31.20
N GLY A 112 4.89 -8.59 -31.31
CA GLY A 112 3.62 -7.93 -31.47
C GLY A 112 3.36 -6.95 -30.31
N GLN A 113 2.68 -5.88 -30.67
CA GLN A 113 1.94 -5.06 -29.74
C GLN A 113 0.71 -5.87 -29.34
N ASP A 114 0.76 -6.49 -28.17
CA ASP A 114 -0.41 -7.04 -27.50
C ASP A 114 -0.83 -6.02 -26.44
N GLU A 115 -1.57 -5.00 -26.88
CA GLU A 115 -2.37 -4.15 -25.99
C GLU A 115 -3.65 -4.94 -25.65
N ASP A 116 -3.57 -5.77 -24.61
CA ASP A 116 -4.60 -6.07 -23.59
C ASP A 116 -4.26 -7.40 -22.86
N GLY A 117 -4.22 -7.37 -21.53
CA GLY A 117 -4.56 -8.54 -20.71
C GLY A 117 -3.42 -9.42 -20.19
N ASP A 118 -3.18 -9.30 -18.88
CA ASP A 118 -2.53 -10.27 -17.99
C ASP A 118 -1.03 -10.55 -18.26
N ASP A 119 -0.16 -9.93 -17.46
CA ASP A 119 1.30 -10.08 -17.45
C ASP A 119 1.71 -11.48 -16.98
N VAL A 120 1.47 -12.50 -17.82
CA VAL A 120 1.72 -13.91 -17.54
C VAL A 120 2.71 -14.48 -18.54
N GLU A 121 3.95 -14.69 -18.09
CA GLU A 121 5.00 -15.34 -18.86
C GLU A 121 5.09 -16.84 -18.50
N LEU A 122 5.09 -17.71 -19.50
CA LEU A 122 5.27 -19.16 -19.30
C LEU A 122 6.76 -19.51 -19.23
N LEU A 123 7.19 -20.10 -18.12
CA LEU A 123 8.57 -20.51 -17.88
C LEU A 123 8.87 -21.88 -18.49
N VAL A 124 9.92 -21.95 -19.31
CA VAL A 124 10.45 -23.21 -19.89
C VAL A 124 11.07 -24.10 -18.81
N VAL A 125 11.60 -23.51 -17.74
CA VAL A 125 12.09 -24.21 -16.55
C VAL A 125 11.28 -23.74 -15.35
N PRO A 126 10.60 -24.64 -14.62
CA PRO A 126 9.75 -24.23 -13.51
C PRO A 126 10.60 -23.69 -12.35
N GLU A 127 10.20 -22.53 -11.83
CA GLU A 127 10.82 -21.85 -10.68
C GLU A 127 9.95 -22.01 -9.42
N PRO A 128 10.52 -21.93 -8.20
CA PRO A 128 9.73 -22.08 -6.99
C PRO A 128 8.74 -20.92 -6.83
N CYS A 129 7.47 -21.25 -6.62
CA CYS A 129 6.40 -20.29 -6.40
C CYS A 129 6.66 -19.44 -5.16
N VAL A 130 6.49 -18.12 -5.26
CA VAL A 130 6.68 -17.19 -4.12
C VAL A 130 5.71 -17.40 -2.96
N LEU A 131 4.57 -18.06 -3.18
CA LEU A 131 3.55 -18.30 -2.15
C LEU A 131 3.70 -19.63 -1.42
N CYS A 132 4.05 -20.72 -2.13
CA CYS A 132 4.10 -22.06 -1.56
C CYS A 132 5.43 -22.80 -1.74
N GLY A 133 6.36 -22.27 -2.54
CA GLY A 133 7.66 -22.88 -2.82
C GLY A 133 7.63 -24.07 -3.79
N CYS A 134 6.46 -24.51 -4.25
CA CYS A 134 6.34 -25.56 -5.27
C CYS A 134 6.71 -25.04 -6.67
N PRO A 135 7.19 -25.91 -7.59
CA PRO A 135 7.57 -25.49 -8.94
C PRO A 135 6.36 -24.92 -9.71
N ALA A 136 6.43 -23.65 -10.06
CA ALA A 136 5.47 -22.95 -10.91
C ALA A 136 6.06 -22.75 -12.31
N GLY A 137 5.25 -23.01 -13.33
CA GLY A 137 5.61 -22.82 -14.74
C GLY A 137 5.23 -21.44 -15.27
N GLN A 138 4.77 -20.52 -14.42
CA GLN A 138 4.26 -19.22 -14.81
C GLN A 138 4.91 -18.13 -13.96
N ARG A 139 5.18 -16.98 -14.57
CA ARG A 139 5.71 -15.77 -13.95
C ARG A 139 4.70 -14.66 -14.15
N VAL A 140 4.32 -14.00 -13.05
CA VAL A 140 3.42 -12.84 -13.07
C VAL A 140 4.12 -11.67 -12.40
N ALA A 141 4.21 -10.52 -13.08
CA ALA A 141 4.93 -9.34 -12.58
C ALA A 141 6.38 -9.64 -12.14
N GLY A 142 7.06 -10.56 -12.83
CA GLY A 142 8.44 -10.95 -12.50
C GLY A 142 8.57 -12.10 -11.48
N PHE A 143 7.47 -12.53 -10.82
CA PHE A 143 7.50 -13.55 -9.78
C PHE A 143 6.90 -14.88 -10.24
N ALA A 144 7.59 -15.99 -9.99
CA ALA A 144 7.07 -17.32 -10.27
C ALA A 144 5.85 -17.61 -9.36
N GLN A 145 4.69 -17.89 -9.95
CA GLN A 145 3.45 -18.19 -9.23
C GLN A 145 2.47 -19.03 -10.06
N HIS A 146 1.55 -19.72 -9.42
CA HIS A 146 0.46 -20.41 -10.13
C HIS A 146 -0.64 -19.43 -10.55
N LEU A 147 -1.27 -19.68 -11.71
CA LEU A 147 -2.41 -18.88 -12.18
C LEU A 147 -3.69 -19.16 -11.40
N THR A 148 -3.85 -20.38 -10.88
CA THR A 148 -5.00 -20.71 -10.05
C THR A 148 -4.58 -20.84 -8.59
N PRO A 149 -5.41 -20.32 -7.66
CA PRO A 149 -5.15 -20.46 -6.23
C PRO A 149 -5.27 -21.91 -5.75
N ALA A 150 -5.93 -22.79 -6.51
CA ALA A 150 -6.05 -24.21 -6.20
C ALA A 150 -4.70 -24.95 -6.33
N ASP A 151 -3.84 -24.49 -7.24
CA ASP A 151 -2.50 -25.06 -7.47
C ASP A 151 -1.48 -24.57 -6.42
N CYS A 152 -1.73 -23.40 -5.81
CA CYS A 152 -0.98 -22.87 -4.66
C CYS A 152 -1.30 -23.57 -3.33
N ARG A 153 -1.66 -24.86 -3.35
CA ARG A 153 -1.84 -25.62 -2.12
C ARG A 153 -0.52 -26.23 -1.67
N PRO A 154 -0.20 -26.23 -0.37
CA PRO A 154 0.91 -27.02 0.12
C PRO A 154 0.63 -28.46 -0.31
N THR A 155 1.53 -29.03 -1.09
CA THR A 155 1.53 -30.47 -1.32
C THR A 155 1.48 -31.10 0.05
N ALA A 156 0.34 -31.69 0.40
CA ALA A 156 0.24 -32.57 1.53
C ALA A 156 1.23 -33.69 1.24
N ALA A 157 2.40 -33.60 1.87
CA ALA A 157 3.35 -34.68 1.92
C ALA A 157 2.54 -35.93 2.26
N LYS A 158 2.54 -36.88 1.34
CA LYS A 158 1.85 -38.16 1.44
C LYS A 158 2.25 -38.80 2.76
N ALA A 159 1.41 -38.62 3.78
CA ALA A 159 1.55 -39.31 5.04
C ALA A 159 1.49 -40.81 4.75
N PRO A 160 2.45 -41.63 5.19
CA PRO A 160 2.31 -43.06 5.08
C PRO A 160 1.05 -43.47 5.84
N ALA A 161 0.17 -44.20 5.15
CA ALA A 161 -1.08 -44.72 5.67
C ALA A 161 -0.81 -45.48 6.99
N ALA A 162 -1.19 -44.87 8.11
CA ALA A 162 -1.25 -45.52 9.40
C ALA A 162 -2.43 -46.49 9.39
N ALA A 163 -2.12 -47.76 9.66
CA ALA A 163 -3.09 -48.85 9.79
C ALA A 163 -4.14 -48.53 10.89
N PRO A 164 -5.40 -48.97 10.73
CA PRO A 164 -6.44 -48.71 11.71
C PRO A 164 -6.23 -49.53 12.98
N ALA A 165 -6.07 -48.84 14.11
CA ALA A 165 -6.13 -49.43 15.44
C ALA A 165 -7.59 -49.82 15.79
N ARG A 166 -7.78 -51.08 16.18
CA ARG A 166 -9.00 -51.60 16.81
C ARG A 166 -9.21 -50.97 18.19
N PRO A 167 -10.44 -50.57 18.56
CA PRO A 167 -10.83 -50.38 19.95
C PRO A 167 -11.50 -51.65 20.50
N ALA A 168 -10.86 -52.26 21.49
CA ALA A 168 -11.45 -53.13 22.52
C ALA A 168 -10.95 -52.51 23.85
N GLU A 169 -11.70 -52.36 24.94
CA GLU A 169 -12.96 -52.92 25.39
C GLU A 169 -13.48 -52.03 26.52
N GLN A 170 -14.79 -52.11 26.75
CA GLN A 170 -15.53 -51.45 27.80
C GLN A 170 -15.14 -51.98 29.19
N SER A 171 -15.11 -51.12 30.21
CA SER A 171 -15.28 -51.55 31.59
C SER A 171 -16.18 -50.59 32.37
N THR A 172 -16.94 -51.16 33.28
CA THR A 172 -18.28 -50.80 33.73
C THR A 172 -18.36 -49.72 34.81
N ALA A 173 -19.56 -49.17 34.94
CA ALA A 173 -20.07 -48.21 35.91
C ALA A 173 -19.69 -48.47 37.39
N GLN A 174 -19.60 -47.38 38.18
CA GLN A 174 -20.26 -47.26 39.48
C GLN A 174 -20.21 -45.81 40.04
N THR A 175 -21.37 -45.32 40.46
CA THR A 175 -21.64 -44.16 41.34
C THR A 175 -22.20 -44.74 42.66
N PRO A 176 -22.41 -44.03 43.79
CA PRO A 176 -21.83 -42.80 44.39
C PRO A 176 -21.25 -43.03 45.81
N LYS A 177 -20.64 -42.01 46.45
CA LYS A 177 -20.91 -41.67 47.87
C LYS A 177 -20.37 -40.30 48.29
N VAL A 178 -21.29 -39.50 48.83
CA VAL A 178 -21.10 -38.22 49.54
C VAL A 178 -20.55 -38.48 50.95
N PRO A 179 -19.87 -37.50 51.59
CA PRO A 179 -20.28 -37.19 52.95
C PRO A 179 -20.62 -35.71 53.17
N LEU A 180 -21.77 -35.56 53.82
CA LEU A 180 -22.30 -34.38 54.47
C LEU A 180 -21.34 -33.97 55.60
N ARG A 181 -20.98 -32.68 55.70
CA ARG A 181 -20.74 -32.06 57.01
C ARG A 181 -21.20 -30.60 57.01
N THR A 182 -21.96 -30.31 58.05
CA THR A 182 -22.82 -29.17 58.32
C THR A 182 -22.08 -27.95 58.89
N ALA A 183 -22.74 -26.80 58.71
CA ALA A 183 -22.52 -25.40 59.15
C ALA A 183 -21.77 -25.16 60.49
N ARG A 184 -21.16 -23.97 60.76
CA ARG A 184 -21.77 -22.61 60.92
C ARG A 184 -20.68 -21.58 61.37
N PRO A 185 -20.94 -20.26 61.56
CA PRO A 185 -21.19 -19.17 60.59
C PRO A 185 -20.18 -17.99 60.61
N ALA A 186 -20.29 -17.17 59.56
CA ALA A 186 -20.20 -15.71 59.49
C ALA A 186 -19.06 -14.92 60.20
N ARG A 187 -18.21 -14.32 59.37
CA ARG A 187 -17.91 -12.89 59.52
C ARG A 187 -17.96 -12.22 58.14
N ALA A 188 -19.00 -11.43 57.95
CA ALA A 188 -19.14 -10.52 56.83
C ALA A 188 -18.05 -9.45 56.92
N THR A 189 -17.18 -9.40 55.92
CA THR A 189 -16.59 -8.14 55.48
C THR A 189 -16.99 -8.01 54.03
N GLU A 190 -18.03 -7.21 53.81
CA GLU A 190 -18.43 -6.70 52.51
C GLU A 190 -17.24 -5.98 51.90
N ARG A 191 -16.45 -6.73 51.13
CA ARG A 191 -15.52 -6.13 50.18
C ARG A 191 -16.37 -5.79 48.97
N SER A 192 -16.94 -4.59 48.99
CA SER A 192 -17.54 -3.93 47.84
C SER A 192 -16.64 -4.18 46.64
N LYS A 193 -17.08 -5.06 45.72
CA LYS A 193 -16.52 -5.15 44.38
C LYS A 193 -16.75 -3.77 43.78
N GLY A 194 -15.73 -2.91 43.85
CA GLY A 194 -15.68 -1.69 43.04
C GLY A 194 -15.97 -2.06 41.59
N PRO A 195 -16.48 -1.12 40.78
CA PRO A 195 -16.89 -1.43 39.42
C PRO A 195 -15.71 -2.12 38.76
N ALA A 196 -15.90 -3.37 38.35
CA ALA A 196 -14.94 -4.04 37.50
C ALA A 196 -14.67 -3.05 36.38
N ARG A 197 -13.43 -2.53 36.33
CA ARG A 197 -12.95 -1.75 35.19
C ARG A 197 -13.47 -2.49 33.98
N ARG A 198 -14.33 -1.85 33.19
CA ARG A 198 -15.00 -2.43 32.03
C ARG A 198 -13.94 -3.24 31.30
N ALA A 199 -13.95 -4.56 31.53
CA ALA A 199 -13.20 -5.47 30.69
C ALA A 199 -13.75 -5.17 29.32
N PHE A 200 -12.85 -4.80 28.41
CA PHE A 200 -13.15 -4.51 27.02
C PHE A 200 -13.98 -5.70 26.53
N GLN A 201 -15.31 -5.55 26.56
CA GLN A 201 -16.17 -6.56 25.98
C GLN A 201 -15.90 -6.41 24.51
N GLU A 202 -15.35 -7.45 23.89
CA GLU A 202 -15.37 -7.56 22.44
C GLU A 202 -16.84 -7.36 22.04
N PRO A 203 -17.19 -6.27 21.35
CA PRO A 203 -18.50 -6.20 20.72
C PRO A 203 -18.59 -7.43 19.81
N SER A 204 -19.75 -8.09 19.82
CA SER A 204 -20.09 -9.14 18.85
C SER A 204 -19.53 -8.73 17.50
N GLY A 205 -18.58 -9.53 16.99
CA GLY A 205 -17.75 -9.10 15.87
C GLY A 205 -18.59 -8.85 14.61
N PRO A 206 -18.01 -8.29 13.54
CA PRO A 206 -18.69 -8.07 12.26
C PRO A 206 -19.36 -9.35 11.70
N VAL A 207 -18.88 -10.54 12.09
CA VAL A 207 -19.46 -11.84 11.75
C VAL A 207 -20.86 -12.05 12.34
N ASP A 208 -21.14 -11.51 13.53
CA ASP A 208 -22.44 -11.67 14.18
C ASP A 208 -23.51 -10.80 13.52
N LEU A 209 -23.14 -9.63 13.00
CA LEU A 209 -24.05 -8.77 12.22
C LEU A 209 -24.50 -9.43 10.91
N ILE A 210 -23.60 -10.17 10.26
CA ILE A 210 -23.92 -10.93 9.04
C ILE A 210 -24.86 -12.08 9.39
N ARG A 211 -24.54 -12.83 10.46
CA ARG A 211 -25.35 -13.96 10.93
C ARG A 211 -26.77 -13.51 11.28
N GLU A 212 -26.92 -12.42 12.01
CA GLU A 212 -28.21 -11.86 12.40
C GLU A 212 -29.03 -11.41 11.17
N ALA A 213 -28.40 -10.73 10.21
CA ALA A 213 -29.08 -10.29 8.99
C ALA A 213 -29.60 -11.47 8.14
N VAL A 214 -28.79 -12.52 7.98
CA VAL A 214 -29.20 -13.74 7.26
C VAL A 214 -30.29 -14.49 8.01
N GLN A 215 -30.18 -14.62 9.33
CA GLN A 215 -31.22 -15.27 10.15
C GLN A 215 -32.53 -14.50 10.13
N GLY A 216 -32.49 -13.16 10.18
CA GLY A 216 -33.65 -12.30 10.05
C GLY A 216 -34.35 -12.46 8.70
N ALA A 217 -33.58 -12.44 7.60
CA ALA A 217 -34.13 -12.64 6.26
C ALA A 217 -34.76 -14.03 6.09
N LEU A 218 -34.10 -15.09 6.58
CA LEU A 218 -34.66 -16.45 6.53
C LEU A 218 -35.93 -16.58 7.38
N ALA A 219 -35.99 -15.93 8.54
CA ALA A 219 -37.17 -15.94 9.39
C ALA A 219 -38.36 -15.20 8.73
N GLU A 220 -38.11 -14.03 8.14
CA GLU A 220 -39.11 -13.21 7.45
C GLU A 220 -39.70 -13.92 6.23
N HIS A 221 -38.86 -14.65 5.49
CA HIS A 221 -39.25 -15.44 4.33
C HIS A 221 -39.60 -16.90 4.67
N ARG A 222 -39.81 -17.23 5.96
CA ARG A 222 -40.23 -18.57 6.44
C ARG A 222 -39.36 -19.73 5.93
N GLY A 223 -38.07 -19.47 5.75
CA GLY A 223 -37.10 -20.45 5.25
C GLY A 223 -37.01 -20.56 3.73
N ASP A 224 -37.74 -19.75 2.95
CA ASP A 224 -37.55 -19.64 1.51
C ASP A 224 -36.22 -18.94 1.20
N VAL A 225 -35.25 -19.74 0.75
CA VAL A 225 -33.86 -19.30 0.51
C VAL A 225 -33.76 -18.35 -0.66
N ASP A 226 -34.54 -18.56 -1.73
CA ASP A 226 -34.47 -17.73 -2.94
C ASP A 226 -35.07 -16.35 -2.66
N ALA A 227 -36.21 -16.31 -1.98
CA ALA A 227 -36.83 -15.04 -1.57
C ALA A 227 -35.97 -14.29 -0.55
N ALA A 228 -35.39 -14.98 0.45
CA ALA A 228 -34.48 -14.38 1.42
C ALA A 228 -33.21 -13.82 0.75
N THR A 229 -32.64 -14.55 -0.21
CA THR A 229 -31.45 -14.10 -0.94
C THR A 229 -31.77 -12.86 -1.78
N ALA A 230 -32.90 -12.83 -2.49
CA ALA A 230 -33.33 -11.66 -3.25
C ALA A 230 -33.55 -10.42 -2.35
N ALA A 231 -34.06 -10.61 -1.13
CA ALA A 231 -34.21 -9.54 -0.15
C ALA A 231 -32.85 -9.05 0.39
N LEU A 232 -31.94 -9.96 0.70
CA LEU A 232 -30.58 -9.63 1.14
C LEU A 232 -29.79 -8.88 0.06
N VAL A 233 -29.89 -9.29 -1.21
CA VAL A 233 -29.23 -8.61 -2.33
C VAL A 233 -29.70 -7.16 -2.46
N LYS A 234 -31.00 -6.89 -2.29
CA LYS A 234 -31.55 -5.52 -2.32
C LYS A 234 -30.99 -4.64 -1.18
N ARG A 235 -30.63 -5.24 -0.05
CA ARG A 235 -30.10 -4.56 1.14
C ARG A 235 -28.57 -4.61 1.28
N ALA A 236 -27.88 -5.27 0.36
CA ALA A 236 -26.44 -5.52 0.46
C ALA A 236 -25.61 -4.23 0.65
N ILE A 237 -25.98 -3.14 -0.03
CA ILE A 237 -25.26 -1.86 0.07
C ILE A 237 -25.44 -1.22 1.47
N PRO A 238 -26.68 -0.99 1.98
CA PRO A 238 -26.89 -0.54 3.35
C PRO A 238 -26.25 -1.44 4.42
N ASP A 239 -26.36 -2.76 4.27
CA ASP A 239 -25.82 -3.71 5.24
C ASP A 239 -24.27 -3.69 5.25
N ALA A 240 -23.64 -3.53 4.08
CA ALA A 240 -22.18 -3.35 3.97
C ALA A 240 -21.70 -2.03 4.60
N MET A 241 -22.43 -0.92 4.39
CA MET A 241 -22.13 0.34 5.04
C MET A 241 -22.22 0.23 6.57
N ARG A 242 -23.28 -0.41 7.07
CA ARG A 242 -23.45 -0.66 8.51
C ARG A 242 -22.29 -1.49 9.08
N LEU A 243 -21.85 -2.51 8.35
CA LEU A 243 -20.73 -3.36 8.76
C LEU A 243 -19.40 -2.58 8.78
N LEU A 244 -19.16 -1.71 7.79
CA LEU A 244 -17.98 -0.85 7.75
C LEU A 244 -17.95 0.17 8.91
N ASP A 245 -19.10 0.77 9.23
CA ASP A 245 -19.21 1.70 10.36
C ASP A 245 -18.92 1.02 11.69
N GLU A 246 -19.41 -0.21 11.87
CA GLU A 246 -19.15 -0.97 13.09
C GLU A 246 -17.70 -1.44 13.18
N ALA A 247 -17.12 -1.90 12.08
CA ALA A 247 -15.70 -2.25 12.01
C ALA A 247 -14.79 -1.04 12.31
N ARG A 248 -15.22 0.17 11.95
CA ARG A 248 -14.49 1.42 12.23
C ARG A 248 -14.50 1.78 13.73
N LYS A 249 -15.57 1.47 14.48
CA LYS A 249 -15.74 1.88 15.89
C LYS A 249 -14.82 1.19 16.90
N GLY A 250 -14.04 0.19 16.48
CA GLY A 250 -13.08 -0.51 17.33
C GLY A 250 -11.69 -0.66 16.74
N ALA A 251 -11.46 -0.21 15.51
CA ALA A 251 -10.18 -0.37 14.82
C ALA A 251 -9.09 0.44 15.53
N ARG A 252 -8.22 -0.27 16.25
CA ARG A 252 -6.90 0.24 16.62
C ARG A 252 -6.03 0.07 15.39
N TYR A 253 -5.31 1.12 14.98
CA TYR A 253 -4.21 0.93 14.03
C TYR A 253 -3.16 0.04 14.72
N ASP A 254 -3.17 -1.26 14.44
CA ASP A 254 -2.15 -2.18 14.95
C ASP A 254 -0.74 -1.79 14.46
N VAL A 255 -0.69 -1.07 13.33
CA VAL A 255 0.53 -0.49 12.79
C VAL A 255 0.51 1.02 13.01
N ILE A 256 0.97 1.46 14.18
CA ILE A 256 1.50 2.81 14.31
C ILE A 256 3.00 2.74 14.00
N ALA A 257 3.33 2.82 12.71
CA ALA A 257 4.69 3.10 12.30
C ALA A 257 5.02 4.53 12.76
N HIS A 258 5.54 4.67 13.98
CA HIS A 258 6.19 5.90 14.37
C HIS A 258 7.41 6.02 13.46
N PRO A 259 7.46 7.01 12.55
CA PRO A 259 8.68 7.22 11.80
C PRO A 259 9.81 7.42 12.80
N TRP A 260 10.94 6.77 12.56
CA TRP A 260 12.15 7.01 13.34
C TRP A 260 12.42 8.52 13.31
N ILE A 261 12.35 9.17 14.47
CA ILE A 261 12.62 10.60 14.60
C ILE A 261 14.10 10.79 14.27
N PRO A 262 14.45 11.55 13.22
CA PRO A 262 15.85 11.79 12.90
C PRO A 262 16.52 12.55 14.06
N ASP A 263 17.74 12.16 14.41
CA ASP A 263 18.50 12.71 15.55
C ASP A 263 18.67 14.24 15.53
N ILE A 264 18.50 14.87 14.36
CA ILE A 264 18.50 16.32 14.19
C ILE A 264 17.45 17.04 15.04
N LEU A 265 16.34 16.36 15.38
CA LEU A 265 15.30 16.90 16.26
C LEU A 265 15.59 16.65 17.76
N MET A 266 16.50 15.73 18.09
CA MET A 266 16.93 15.46 19.47
C MET A 266 18.05 16.42 19.94
N LEU A 267 18.91 16.88 19.02
CA LEU A 267 20.03 17.79 19.35
C LEU A 267 19.58 19.20 19.77
N SER A 268 18.40 19.66 19.33
CA SER A 268 17.87 20.99 19.66
C SER A 268 17.57 21.14 21.16
N LEU A 269 17.14 20.06 21.82
CA LEU A 269 16.76 20.06 23.24
C LEU A 269 17.95 19.99 24.20
N ILE A 270 19.14 19.60 23.73
CA ILE A 270 20.36 19.53 24.56
C ILE A 270 21.16 20.84 24.48
N SER A 271 21.05 21.59 23.37
CA SER A 271 21.80 22.85 23.19
C SER A 271 21.25 24.03 24.01
N MET A 272 19.97 24.00 24.42
CA MET A 272 19.39 25.06 25.25
C MET A 272 19.76 24.98 26.75
N SER A 273 20.53 23.97 27.19
CA SER A 273 20.88 23.80 28.61
C SER A 273 22.36 24.08 28.94
N SER A 274 23.25 24.22 27.95
CA SER A 274 24.67 24.54 28.18
C SER A 274 25.02 25.95 27.73
N GLY A 275 24.69 26.93 28.55
CA GLY A 275 25.33 28.25 28.51
C GLY A 275 26.80 28.12 28.88
N ILE A 276 27.67 27.90 27.90
CA ILE A 276 29.13 27.96 28.07
C ILE A 276 29.62 29.27 27.46
N LEU A 277 30.09 30.15 28.35
CA LEU A 277 30.81 31.39 28.07
C LEU A 277 31.95 31.14 27.08
N ILE A 278 31.92 31.84 25.96
CA ILE A 278 33.09 32.03 25.09
C ILE A 278 34.01 33.04 25.77
N VAL A 279 35.15 32.58 26.29
CA VAL A 279 36.28 33.45 26.68
C VAL A 279 37.34 33.33 25.59
N MET A 280 37.47 34.39 24.77
CA MET A 280 38.58 34.57 23.83
C MET A 280 39.88 34.86 24.59
N PRO A 281 41.02 34.21 24.30
CA PRO A 281 42.31 34.71 24.74
C PRO A 281 42.86 35.71 23.72
N CYS A 282 43.18 36.90 24.23
CA CYS A 282 43.87 37.99 23.57
C CYS A 282 45.24 37.54 23.03
N VAL A 283 45.49 37.82 21.75
CA VAL A 283 46.80 37.80 21.11
C VAL A 283 47.63 38.97 21.66
N ARG A 284 48.84 38.71 22.16
CA ARG A 284 49.86 39.75 22.31
C ARG A 284 51.27 39.18 22.13
N CYS A 285 52.07 40.01 21.46
CA CYS A 285 53.38 39.80 20.85
C CYS A 285 54.48 39.24 21.75
#